data_AF-A0A183E8H2-F1
#
_entry.id   AF-A0A183E8H2-F1
#
_cell.length_a   1.000
_cell.length_b   1.000
_cell.length_c   1.000
_cell.angle_alpha   90.00
_cell.angle_beta   90.00
_cell.angle_gamma   90.00
#
_symmetry.space_group_name_H-M   'P 1'
#
loop_
_entity.id
_entity.type
_entity.pdbx_description
1 polymer ?
#
loop_
_entity_poly.entity_id
_entity_poly.type
_entity_poly.pdbx_seq_one_letter_code
_entity_poly.pdbx_strand_id
1 'polypeptide(L)'
;MNVALCVALEQVILRYWMWNTPQDMLVLCNTLLGKQGKLAAIFNTTTPGFCDQQRGGAPPERQYTNLHVSFEILRGVILCMLRALKMTGMEMTSDVMQRCNANFCWPVTINRTFSAQLVGCTVDDGSNTDTVMWEEVLALITQDVRQMQDIIYSHGLAADEQLLKIFTCDRRLLMLCYVYNMLVLSTLNGKETMISINKFIDFFIYLFRKNLPDDQQFGSLGSYPDLHNRIAALAHVIPSNKIVNTSASFFNKMSEYYSQFPELTPREVEAVDIILIRAMETLVADQLFSTLMMCFKPCYRYHPQPAAFMYSVLYCLDKTISHTARARQFVLEICGQLEDRDGKYALLTPSFISDNHQLSLPSQFCQALVDRILQASNYPHQPPAFAYKVTAVLSLIYCYIQ
;
A
#
# COMPACT_ATOMS: atom_id res chain seq x y z
N MET A 1 11.65 -15.49 -16.41
CA MET A 1 11.67 -14.02 -16.25
C MET A 1 12.48 -13.72 -14.99
N ASN A 2 13.42 -12.77 -15.03
CA ASN A 2 14.24 -12.44 -13.86
C ASN A 2 13.36 -11.78 -12.78
N VAL A 3 13.23 -12.41 -11.61
CA VAL A 3 12.37 -11.95 -10.50
C VAL A 3 12.71 -10.51 -10.09
N ALA A 4 14.00 -10.17 -10.01
CA ALA A 4 14.43 -8.82 -9.65
C ALA A 4 14.00 -7.77 -10.69
N LEU A 5 13.99 -8.13 -11.98
CA LEU A 5 13.51 -7.25 -13.04
C LEU A 5 11.99 -7.06 -12.97
N CYS A 6 11.24 -8.13 -12.67
CA CYS A 6 9.80 -8.05 -12.46
C CYS A 6 9.46 -7.10 -11.31
N VAL A 7 10.05 -7.35 -10.14
CA VAL A 7 9.82 -6.53 -8.94
C VAL A 7 10.21 -5.07 -9.19
N ALA A 8 11.35 -4.81 -9.84
CA ALA A 8 11.76 -3.45 -10.18
C ALA A 8 10.77 -2.75 -11.12
N LEU A 9 10.26 -3.44 -12.15
CA LEU A 9 9.28 -2.88 -13.08
C LEU A 9 7.95 -2.58 -12.38
N GLU A 10 7.44 -3.53 -11.60
CA GLU A 10 6.22 -3.38 -10.82
C GLU A 10 6.30 -2.21 -9.83
N GLN A 11 7.45 -2.05 -9.17
CA GLN A 11 7.72 -0.93 -8.26
C GLN A 11 7.76 0.42 -8.98
N VAL A 12 8.44 0.52 -10.12
CA VAL A 12 8.51 1.78 -10.90
C VAL A 12 7.12 2.19 -11.37
N ILE A 13 6.33 1.21 -11.81
CA ILE A 13 4.94 1.42 -12.23
C ILE A 13 4.09 1.92 -11.05
N LEU A 14 4.20 1.27 -9.88
CA LEU A 14 3.45 1.66 -8.68
C LEU A 14 3.82 3.08 -8.22
N ARG A 15 5.12 3.41 -8.18
CA ARG A 15 5.63 4.76 -7.87
C ARG A 15 5.05 5.81 -8.78
N TYR A 16 5.10 5.54 -10.08
CA TYR A 16 4.64 6.46 -11.09
C TYR A 16 3.16 6.80 -10.84
N TRP A 17 2.32 5.83 -10.51
CA TRP A 17 0.89 6.09 -10.30
C TRP A 17 0.55 6.66 -8.92
N MET A 18 1.14 6.14 -7.85
CA MET A 18 0.84 6.55 -6.47
C MET A 18 1.25 8.01 -6.19
N TRP A 19 2.27 8.51 -6.87
CA TRP A 19 2.82 9.85 -6.64
C TRP A 19 2.51 10.85 -7.74
N ASN A 20 1.60 10.51 -8.66
CA ASN A 20 1.07 11.50 -9.61
C ASN A 20 0.16 12.48 -8.89
N THR A 21 0.11 13.71 -9.40
CA THR A 21 -0.93 14.65 -8.96
C THR A 21 -2.31 14.14 -9.37
N PRO A 22 -3.39 14.48 -8.64
CA PRO A 22 -4.75 14.13 -9.04
C PRO A 22 -5.07 14.52 -10.49
N GLN A 23 -4.59 15.67 -10.96
CA GLN A 23 -4.78 16.17 -12.32
C GLN A 23 -4.07 15.29 -13.35
N ASP A 24 -2.79 14.95 -13.12
CA ASP A 24 -2.04 14.08 -14.02
C ASP A 24 -2.65 12.67 -14.06
N MET A 25 -3.13 12.19 -12.91
CA MET A 25 -3.79 10.89 -12.83
C MET A 25 -5.06 10.84 -13.68
N LEU A 26 -5.85 11.92 -13.75
CA LEU A 26 -7.03 11.98 -14.63
C LEU A 26 -6.67 11.92 -16.12
N VAL A 27 -5.62 12.66 -16.52
CA VAL A 27 -5.12 12.63 -17.90
C VAL A 27 -4.65 11.22 -18.27
N LEU A 28 -3.90 10.58 -17.38
CA LEU A 28 -3.43 9.21 -17.55
C LEU A 28 -4.60 8.22 -17.62
N CYS A 29 -5.60 8.35 -16.74
CA CYS A 29 -6.77 7.48 -16.74
C CYS A 29 -7.57 7.60 -18.04
N ASN A 30 -7.82 8.81 -18.53
CA ASN A 30 -8.50 9.01 -19.81
C ASN A 30 -7.71 8.43 -20.98
N THR A 31 -6.37 8.55 -20.94
CA THR A 31 -5.48 8.02 -22.00
C THR A 31 -5.37 6.49 -21.96
N LEU A 32 -5.36 5.88 -20.77
CA LEU A 32 -5.12 4.45 -20.58
C LEU A 32 -6.41 3.61 -20.55
N LEU A 33 -7.50 4.16 -20.01
CA LEU A 33 -8.78 3.48 -19.77
C LEU A 33 -9.93 3.98 -20.65
N GLY A 34 -9.74 5.10 -21.36
CA GLY A 34 -10.73 5.64 -22.28
C GLY A 34 -11.04 4.71 -23.47
N LYS A 35 -11.94 5.15 -24.37
CA LYS A 35 -12.47 4.31 -25.47
C LYS A 35 -11.40 3.67 -26.39
N GLN A 36 -10.22 4.26 -26.48
CA GLN A 36 -9.07 3.75 -27.26
C GLN A 36 -7.86 3.37 -26.39
N GLY A 37 -8.05 3.32 -25.07
CA GLY A 37 -6.97 3.10 -24.12
C GLY A 37 -6.38 1.70 -24.21
N LYS A 38 -5.05 1.58 -24.15
CA LYS A 38 -4.34 0.29 -24.23
C LYS A 38 -4.68 -0.64 -23.05
N LEU A 39 -5.07 -0.09 -21.90
CA LEU A 39 -5.55 -0.87 -20.77
C LEU A 39 -7.05 -1.12 -20.83
N ALA A 40 -7.82 -0.43 -21.68
CA ALA A 40 -9.25 -0.70 -21.82
C ALA A 40 -9.51 -2.16 -22.19
N ALA A 41 -8.65 -2.77 -23.02
CA ALA A 41 -8.69 -4.20 -23.33
C ALA A 41 -8.56 -5.10 -22.09
N ILE A 42 -7.73 -4.72 -21.10
CA ILE A 42 -7.53 -5.45 -19.84
C ILE A 42 -8.78 -5.44 -18.96
N PHE A 43 -9.55 -4.34 -19.02
CA PHE A 43 -10.83 -4.21 -18.31
C PHE A 43 -12.03 -4.70 -19.14
N ASN A 44 -11.88 -4.83 -20.47
CA ASN A 44 -12.89 -5.29 -21.41
C ASN A 44 -12.92 -6.81 -21.60
N THR A 45 -11.91 -7.55 -21.11
CA THR A 45 -11.99 -9.01 -21.07
C THR A 45 -13.03 -9.41 -20.02
N THR A 46 -14.29 -9.34 -20.43
CA THR A 46 -15.45 -9.86 -19.69
C THR A 46 -15.23 -11.35 -19.46
N THR A 47 -14.76 -11.68 -18.27
CA THR A 47 -14.95 -13.01 -17.72
C THR A 47 -15.43 -12.80 -16.29
N PRO A 48 -16.61 -13.29 -15.89
CA PRO A 48 -17.13 -13.13 -14.54
C PRO A 48 -16.28 -13.83 -13.45
N GLY A 49 -15.14 -14.43 -13.83
CA GLY A 49 -14.23 -15.17 -12.96
C GLY A 49 -13.32 -14.32 -12.07
N PHE A 50 -13.46 -12.99 -12.03
CA PHE A 50 -12.62 -12.15 -11.16
C PHE A 50 -13.01 -12.21 -9.68
N CYS A 51 -14.26 -12.57 -9.37
CA CYS A 51 -14.70 -13.00 -8.03
C CYS A 51 -14.80 -14.53 -7.91
N ASP A 52 -14.87 -15.24 -9.04
CA ASP A 52 -15.12 -16.69 -9.10
C ASP A 52 -13.81 -17.51 -9.12
N GLN A 53 -12.80 -17.11 -8.35
CA GLN A 53 -11.66 -18.00 -8.03
C GLN A 53 -11.94 -18.93 -6.85
N GLN A 54 -13.19 -19.01 -6.37
CA GLN A 54 -13.58 -19.87 -5.25
C GLN A 54 -14.63 -20.93 -5.57
N ARG A 55 -15.23 -20.96 -6.76
CA ARG A 55 -16.14 -22.06 -7.14
C ARG A 55 -15.39 -23.07 -7.97
N GLY A 56 -15.19 -24.27 -7.40
CA GLY A 56 -14.48 -25.41 -7.99
C GLY A 56 -15.05 -25.88 -9.33
N GLY A 57 -14.78 -25.15 -10.41
CA GLY A 57 -15.16 -25.47 -11.76
C GLY A 57 -14.14 -24.95 -12.78
N ALA A 58 -13.31 -25.88 -13.26
CA ALA A 58 -12.34 -25.76 -14.36
C ALA A 58 -11.04 -24.96 -14.08
N PRO A 59 -9.88 -25.42 -14.61
CA PRO A 59 -8.58 -24.84 -14.30
C PRO A 59 -8.40 -23.46 -14.96
N PRO A 60 -7.85 -22.46 -14.24
CA PRO A 60 -7.64 -21.10 -14.75
C PRO A 60 -6.49 -20.98 -15.77
N GLU A 61 -5.84 -22.10 -16.14
CA GLU A 61 -4.63 -22.13 -16.98
C GLU A 61 -4.81 -21.53 -18.39
N ARG A 62 -6.04 -21.33 -18.89
CA ARG A 62 -6.27 -20.87 -20.26
C ARG A 62 -6.66 -19.40 -20.44
N GLN A 63 -6.99 -18.65 -19.38
CA GLN A 63 -7.61 -17.32 -19.55
C GLN A 63 -6.73 -16.12 -19.16
N TYR A 64 -5.66 -16.32 -18.39
CA TYR A 64 -4.80 -15.24 -17.90
C TYR A 64 -3.45 -15.13 -18.63
N THR A 65 -3.26 -15.88 -19.71
CA THR A 65 -2.00 -15.98 -20.47
C THR A 65 -1.57 -14.66 -21.12
N ASN A 66 -2.49 -13.73 -21.36
CA ASN A 66 -2.22 -12.50 -22.11
C ASN A 66 -2.10 -11.22 -21.26
N LEU A 67 -2.27 -11.30 -19.94
CA LEU A 67 -2.05 -10.15 -19.05
C LEU A 67 -0.62 -10.20 -18.50
N HIS A 68 0.18 -9.19 -18.88
CA HIS A 68 1.56 -9.02 -18.43
C HIS A 68 1.69 -8.18 -17.15
N VAL A 69 0.57 -7.75 -16.55
CA VAL A 69 0.53 -6.87 -15.37
C VAL A 69 -0.20 -7.57 -14.22
N SER A 70 0.35 -7.50 -13.01
CA SER A 70 -0.25 -8.06 -11.79
C SER A 70 -1.59 -7.40 -11.45
N PHE A 71 -2.52 -8.17 -10.87
CA PHE A 71 -3.82 -7.67 -10.44
C PHE A 71 -3.74 -6.64 -9.31
N GLU A 72 -2.78 -6.80 -8.39
CA GLU A 72 -2.59 -5.83 -7.29
C GLU A 72 -2.15 -4.46 -7.82
N ILE A 73 -1.37 -4.46 -8.90
CA ILE A 73 -0.92 -3.26 -9.60
C ILE A 73 -2.12 -2.55 -10.23
N LEU A 74 -3.03 -3.29 -10.87
CA LEU A 74 -4.28 -2.75 -11.40
C LEU A 74 -5.20 -2.22 -10.29
N ARG A 75 -5.35 -2.93 -9.16
CA ARG A 75 -6.09 -2.42 -7.98
C ARG A 75 -5.50 -1.11 -7.49
N GLY A 76 -4.17 -1.02 -7.40
CA GLY A 76 -3.45 0.21 -7.06
C GLY A 76 -3.78 1.37 -7.98
N VAL A 77 -3.80 1.17 -9.30
CA VAL A 77 -4.20 2.19 -10.29
C VAL A 77 -5.61 2.69 -10.02
N ILE A 78 -6.55 1.76 -9.87
CA ILE A 78 -7.96 2.11 -9.72
C ILE A 78 -8.15 2.91 -8.43
N LEU A 79 -7.50 2.53 -7.33
CA LEU A 79 -7.54 3.29 -6.09
C LEU A 79 -6.94 4.69 -6.24
N CYS A 80 -5.83 4.85 -6.96
CA CYS A 80 -5.26 6.18 -7.26
C CYS A 80 -6.23 7.03 -8.09
N MET A 81 -6.89 6.43 -9.07
CA MET A 81 -7.90 7.07 -9.90
C MET A 81 -9.12 7.51 -9.09
N LEU A 82 -9.64 6.63 -8.23
CA LEU A 82 -10.78 6.95 -7.36
C LEU A 82 -10.49 8.12 -6.43
N ARG A 83 -9.28 8.17 -5.86
CA ARG A 83 -8.81 9.34 -5.08
C ARG A 83 -8.76 10.59 -5.94
N ALA A 84 -8.19 10.52 -7.14
CA ALA A 84 -8.10 11.67 -8.03
C ALA A 84 -9.48 12.22 -8.43
N LEU A 85 -10.43 11.34 -8.77
CA LEU A 85 -11.83 11.70 -9.06
C LEU A 85 -12.48 12.39 -7.85
N LYS A 86 -12.33 11.80 -6.65
CA LYS A 86 -12.87 12.38 -5.42
C LYS A 86 -12.30 13.75 -5.12
N MET A 87 -10.98 13.92 -5.24
CA MET A 87 -10.28 15.19 -4.94
C MET A 87 -10.59 16.31 -5.93
N THR A 88 -10.87 15.96 -7.18
CA THR A 88 -11.14 16.94 -8.25
C THR A 88 -12.63 17.22 -8.43
N GLY A 89 -13.51 16.38 -7.87
CA GLY A 89 -14.95 16.42 -8.10
C GLY A 89 -15.33 15.99 -9.53
N MET A 90 -14.40 15.40 -10.29
CA MET A 90 -14.69 14.89 -11.63
C MET A 90 -15.33 13.51 -11.55
N GLU A 91 -16.25 13.25 -12.49
CA GLU A 91 -16.86 11.94 -12.67
C GLU A 91 -16.19 11.19 -13.83
N MET A 92 -15.99 9.89 -13.64
CA MET A 92 -15.56 9.00 -14.71
C MET A 92 -16.77 8.55 -15.53
N THR A 93 -16.59 8.33 -16.83
CA THR A 93 -17.68 7.81 -17.68
C THR A 93 -18.20 6.48 -17.13
N SER A 94 -19.53 6.31 -17.10
CA SER A 94 -20.22 5.12 -16.59
C SER A 94 -19.65 3.81 -17.14
N ASP A 95 -19.28 3.77 -18.42
CA ASP A 95 -18.76 2.57 -19.07
C ASP A 95 -17.42 2.11 -18.48
N VAL A 96 -16.53 3.03 -18.14
CA VAL A 96 -15.23 2.71 -17.53
C VAL A 96 -15.45 2.17 -16.11
N MET A 97 -16.31 2.83 -15.34
CA MET A 97 -16.62 2.40 -13.97
C MET A 97 -17.33 1.06 -13.94
N GLN A 98 -18.27 0.81 -14.84
CA GLN A 98 -18.97 -0.47 -14.93
C GLN A 98 -17.98 -1.63 -15.19
N ARG A 99 -16.97 -1.40 -16.04
CA ARG A 99 -15.92 -2.40 -16.29
C ARG A 99 -15.01 -2.62 -15.08
N CYS A 100 -14.62 -1.57 -14.37
CA CYS A 100 -13.88 -1.72 -13.13
C CYS A 100 -14.71 -2.49 -12.09
N ASN A 101 -16.00 -2.16 -11.96
CA ASN A 101 -16.89 -2.75 -10.96
C ASN A 101 -17.27 -4.20 -11.27
N ALA A 102 -17.26 -4.62 -12.55
CA ALA A 102 -17.49 -6.00 -12.95
C ALA A 102 -16.31 -6.94 -12.67
N ASN A 103 -15.09 -6.40 -12.60
CA ASN A 103 -13.85 -7.19 -12.52
C ASN A 103 -13.18 -7.13 -11.13
N PHE A 104 -13.71 -6.36 -10.17
CA PHE A 104 -13.10 -6.21 -8.85
C PHE A 104 -14.17 -6.29 -7.75
N CYS A 105 -13.87 -7.10 -6.73
CA CYS A 105 -14.54 -7.02 -5.43
C CYS A 105 -13.81 -6.01 -4.56
N TRP A 106 -14.57 -5.16 -3.86
CA TRP A 106 -14.01 -4.11 -3.00
C TRP A 106 -14.43 -4.33 -1.54
N PRO A 107 -13.50 -4.24 -0.58
CA PRO A 107 -13.85 -4.20 0.83
C PRO A 107 -14.86 -3.09 1.16
N VAL A 108 -15.76 -3.35 2.12
CA VAL A 108 -16.77 -2.37 2.58
C VAL A 108 -16.17 -1.00 2.91
N THR A 109 -14.97 -0.95 3.48
CA THR A 109 -14.29 0.31 3.84
C THR A 109 -13.91 1.15 2.63
N ILE A 110 -13.50 0.53 1.53
CA ILE A 110 -13.21 1.19 0.25
C ILE A 110 -14.49 1.68 -0.38
N ASN A 111 -15.51 0.82 -0.43
CA ASN A 111 -16.81 1.17 -0.99
C ASN A 111 -17.46 2.34 -0.21
N ARG A 112 -17.33 2.36 1.12
CA ARG A 112 -17.80 3.50 1.94
C ARG A 112 -17.10 4.81 1.54
N THR A 113 -15.79 4.76 1.33
CA THR A 113 -14.96 5.94 1.01
C THR A 113 -15.26 6.50 -0.38
N PHE A 114 -15.49 5.62 -1.37
CA PHE A 114 -15.68 5.95 -2.79
C PHE A 114 -17.06 5.54 -3.32
N SER A 115 -18.09 5.61 -2.46
CA SER A 115 -19.44 5.12 -2.75
C SER A 115 -20.09 5.79 -3.97
N ALA A 116 -19.75 7.06 -4.21
CA ALA A 116 -20.22 7.78 -5.40
C ALA A 116 -19.63 7.22 -6.71
N GLN A 117 -18.42 6.67 -6.65
CA GLN A 117 -17.71 6.13 -7.81
C GLN A 117 -17.96 4.62 -7.99
N LEU A 118 -18.13 3.87 -6.91
CA LEU A 118 -18.25 2.40 -6.91
C LEU A 118 -19.72 1.90 -6.95
N VAL A 119 -20.55 2.52 -7.79
CA VAL A 119 -21.97 2.13 -7.91
C VAL A 119 -22.09 0.76 -8.59
N GLY A 120 -22.78 -0.18 -7.94
CA GLY A 120 -23.06 -1.51 -8.48
C GLY A 120 -21.87 -2.48 -8.50
N CYS A 121 -20.80 -2.21 -7.75
CA CYS A 121 -19.70 -3.17 -7.59
C CYS A 121 -20.05 -4.30 -6.62
N THR A 122 -19.34 -5.42 -6.73
CA THR A 122 -19.34 -6.45 -5.67
C THR A 122 -18.59 -5.92 -4.46
N VAL A 123 -19.20 -6.04 -3.28
CA VAL A 123 -18.63 -5.59 -2.02
C VAL A 123 -18.32 -6.80 -1.16
N ASP A 124 -17.08 -6.89 -0.68
CA ASP A 124 -16.65 -7.87 0.30
C ASP A 124 -16.86 -7.28 1.71
N ASP A 125 -17.84 -7.84 2.42
CA ASP A 125 -18.16 -7.51 3.80
C ASP A 125 -17.43 -8.40 4.81
N GLY A 126 -16.58 -9.30 4.33
CA GLY A 126 -15.84 -10.25 5.15
C GLY A 126 -16.72 -11.32 5.79
N SER A 127 -17.98 -11.46 5.36
CA SER A 127 -18.89 -12.51 5.85
C SER A 127 -18.35 -13.92 5.52
N ASN A 128 -18.66 -14.89 6.40
CA ASN A 128 -18.10 -16.25 6.44
C ASN A 128 -18.42 -17.14 5.23
N THR A 129 -18.73 -16.60 4.05
CA THR A 129 -19.07 -17.40 2.86
C THR A 129 -17.94 -18.32 2.40
N ASP A 130 -16.70 -18.02 2.80
CA ASP A 130 -15.50 -18.73 2.33
C ASP A 130 -14.93 -19.69 3.40
N THR A 131 -15.53 -19.74 4.60
CA THR A 131 -15.01 -20.56 5.72
C THR A 131 -14.98 -22.04 5.36
N VAL A 132 -16.00 -22.55 4.68
CA VAL A 132 -16.09 -23.96 4.26
C VAL A 132 -14.98 -24.31 3.25
N MET A 133 -14.74 -23.43 2.26
CA MET A 133 -13.68 -23.63 1.28
C MET A 133 -12.29 -23.65 1.95
N TRP A 134 -12.01 -22.71 2.86
CA TRP A 134 -10.73 -22.67 3.56
C TRP A 134 -10.55 -23.78 4.59
N GLU A 135 -11.64 -24.36 5.11
CA GLU A 135 -11.59 -25.59 5.91
C GLU A 135 -11.14 -26.79 5.10
N GLU A 136 -11.68 -26.96 3.88
CA GLU A 136 -11.25 -28.01 2.96
C GLU A 136 -9.78 -27.83 2.54
N VAL A 137 -9.37 -26.59 2.24
CA VAL A 137 -7.97 -26.26 1.92
C VAL A 137 -7.04 -26.54 3.10
N LEU A 138 -7.44 -26.20 4.34
CA LEU A 138 -6.65 -26.51 5.53
C LEU A 138 -6.50 -28.02 5.74
N ALA A 139 -7.58 -28.79 5.55
CA ALA A 139 -7.56 -30.25 5.65
C ALA A 139 -6.62 -30.88 4.61
N LEU A 140 -6.71 -30.41 3.36
CA LEU A 140 -5.81 -30.80 2.28
C LEU A 140 -4.35 -30.49 2.62
N ILE A 141 -4.07 -29.26 3.05
CA ILE A 141 -2.72 -28.85 3.44
C ILE A 141 -2.19 -29.75 4.55
N THR A 142 -2.97 -29.96 5.61
CA THR A 142 -2.57 -30.79 6.75
C THR A 142 -2.24 -32.22 6.34
N GLN A 143 -3.03 -32.81 5.43
CA GLN A 143 -2.80 -34.16 4.91
C GLN A 143 -1.50 -34.24 4.11
N ASP A 144 -1.33 -33.34 3.15
CA ASP A 144 -0.14 -33.30 2.28
C ASP A 144 1.13 -32.99 3.09
N VAL A 145 1.06 -32.12 4.10
CA VAL A 145 2.15 -31.83 5.06
C VAL A 145 2.61 -33.09 5.77
N ARG A 146 1.68 -33.91 6.27
CA ARG A 146 2.02 -35.21 6.90
C ARG A 146 2.68 -36.16 5.89
N GLN A 147 2.12 -36.24 4.68
CA GLN A 147 2.70 -37.07 3.62
C GLN A 147 4.12 -36.62 3.25
N MET A 148 4.37 -35.30 3.19
CA MET A 148 5.70 -34.75 2.94
C MET A 148 6.66 -35.06 4.08
N GLN A 149 6.23 -34.95 5.34
CA GLN A 149 7.03 -35.34 6.50
C GLN A 149 7.40 -36.81 6.43
N ASP A 150 6.44 -37.70 6.13
CA ASP A 150 6.70 -39.13 5.98
C ASP A 150 7.71 -39.43 4.88
N ILE A 151 7.62 -38.75 3.73
CA ILE A 151 8.59 -38.87 2.63
C ILE A 151 9.98 -38.39 3.07
N ILE A 152 10.08 -37.25 3.74
CA ILE A 152 11.35 -36.70 4.24
C ILE A 152 11.97 -37.65 5.26
N TYR A 153 11.19 -38.17 6.21
CA TYR A 153 11.68 -39.11 7.22
C TYR A 153 12.10 -40.46 6.63
N SER A 154 11.45 -40.91 5.56
CA SER A 154 11.76 -42.20 4.92
C SER A 154 12.87 -42.14 3.87
N HIS A 155 13.02 -41.03 3.14
CA HIS A 155 13.93 -40.92 2.00
C HIS A 155 15.06 -39.89 2.18
N GLY A 156 15.02 -39.04 3.22
CA GLY A 156 16.08 -38.06 3.51
C GLY A 156 16.40 -37.18 2.31
N LEU A 157 17.68 -37.13 1.92
CA LEU A 157 18.18 -36.33 0.78
C LEU A 157 17.72 -36.82 -0.60
N ALA A 158 17.10 -38.00 -0.70
CA ALA A 158 16.53 -38.53 -1.96
C ALA A 158 15.03 -38.20 -2.13
N ALA A 159 14.46 -37.39 -1.23
CA ALA A 159 13.04 -37.05 -1.21
C ALA A 159 12.60 -36.12 -2.35
N ASP A 160 13.51 -35.35 -2.95
CA ASP A 160 13.19 -34.23 -3.86
C ASP A 160 12.22 -34.60 -5.00
N GLU A 161 12.47 -35.70 -5.71
CA GLU A 161 11.63 -36.11 -6.84
C GLU A 161 10.23 -36.58 -6.41
N GLN A 162 10.12 -37.13 -5.19
CA GLN A 162 8.83 -37.56 -4.63
C GLN A 162 8.05 -36.35 -4.08
N LEU A 163 8.74 -35.38 -3.46
CA LEU A 163 8.14 -34.13 -2.99
C LEU A 163 7.61 -33.29 -4.17
N LEU A 164 8.35 -33.22 -5.28
CA LEU A 164 7.92 -32.51 -6.49
C LEU A 164 6.63 -33.09 -7.11
N LYS A 165 6.35 -34.39 -6.92
CA LYS A 165 5.11 -35.03 -7.40
C LYS A 165 3.88 -34.58 -6.61
N ILE A 166 4.04 -34.14 -5.37
CA ILE A 166 2.96 -33.58 -4.55
C ILE A 166 2.54 -32.20 -5.08
N PHE A 167 3.50 -31.40 -5.55
CA PHE A 167 3.25 -30.06 -6.07
C PHE A 167 2.94 -30.06 -7.57
N THR A 168 1.80 -30.64 -7.93
CA THR A 168 1.26 -30.60 -9.31
C THR A 168 0.05 -29.68 -9.41
N CYS A 169 -0.08 -28.97 -10.53
CA CYS A 169 -1.21 -28.09 -10.85
C CYS A 169 -1.57 -27.11 -9.71
N ASP A 170 -2.81 -27.14 -9.22
CA ASP A 170 -3.35 -26.20 -8.23
C ASP A 170 -2.58 -26.19 -6.89
N ARG A 171 -1.93 -27.30 -6.52
CA ARG A 171 -1.14 -27.41 -5.29
C ARG A 171 0.10 -26.51 -5.33
N ARG A 172 0.64 -26.18 -6.51
CA ARG A 172 1.73 -25.20 -6.66
C ARG A 172 1.30 -23.80 -6.25
N LEU A 173 0.03 -23.47 -6.43
CA LEU A 173 -0.53 -22.17 -6.05
C LEU A 173 -0.73 -22.05 -4.54
N LEU A 174 -0.61 -23.14 -3.78
CA LEU A 174 -0.69 -23.15 -2.31
C LEU A 174 0.68 -23.32 -1.66
N MET A 175 1.77 -23.23 -2.45
CA MET A 175 3.13 -23.50 -2.00
C MET A 175 3.50 -22.75 -0.72
N LEU A 176 3.16 -21.46 -0.61
CA LEU A 176 3.47 -20.67 0.58
C LEU A 176 2.66 -21.10 1.80
N CYS A 177 1.43 -21.60 1.63
CA CYS A 177 0.65 -22.19 2.71
C CYS A 177 1.31 -23.48 3.21
N TYR A 178 1.84 -24.31 2.31
CA TYR A 178 2.62 -25.49 2.67
C TYR A 178 3.93 -25.11 3.37
N VAL A 179 4.68 -24.14 2.85
CA VAL A 179 5.92 -23.63 3.46
C VAL A 179 5.66 -23.13 4.87
N TYR A 180 4.60 -22.35 5.09
CA TYR A 180 4.23 -21.89 6.42
C TYR A 180 4.00 -23.05 7.41
N ASN A 181 3.47 -24.19 6.92
CA ASN A 181 3.24 -25.38 7.72
C ASN A 181 4.43 -26.36 7.78
N MET A 182 5.45 -26.23 6.92
CA MET A 182 6.54 -27.21 6.75
C MET A 182 7.97 -26.66 6.85
N LEU A 183 8.18 -25.34 6.71
CA LEU A 183 9.49 -24.70 6.55
C LEU A 183 10.36 -25.28 5.39
N VAL A 184 9.77 -25.57 4.23
CA VAL A 184 10.53 -25.99 3.02
C VAL A 184 10.09 -25.17 1.80
N LEU A 185 11.03 -24.45 1.17
CA LEU A 185 10.82 -23.68 -0.05
C LEU A 185 11.25 -24.47 -1.30
N SER A 186 10.37 -24.53 -2.31
CA SER A 186 10.73 -24.96 -3.68
C SER A 186 10.58 -23.82 -4.68
N THR A 187 11.16 -23.98 -5.87
CA THR A 187 11.23 -22.96 -6.93
C THR A 187 9.87 -22.68 -7.59
N LEU A 188 9.39 -21.44 -7.49
CA LEU A 188 8.22 -20.92 -8.22
C LEU A 188 8.68 -19.90 -9.28
N ASN A 189 7.91 -19.77 -10.38
CA ASN A 189 8.12 -18.67 -11.32
C ASN A 189 7.40 -17.39 -10.83
N GLY A 190 7.83 -16.20 -11.29
CA GLY A 190 7.33 -14.92 -10.76
C GLY A 190 5.81 -14.69 -10.82
N LYS A 191 5.09 -15.27 -11.81
CA LYS A 191 3.62 -15.17 -11.88
C LYS A 191 2.94 -16.11 -10.88
N GLU A 192 3.44 -17.34 -10.76
CA GLU A 192 2.96 -18.33 -9.78
C GLU A 192 3.22 -17.86 -8.34
N THR A 193 4.35 -17.18 -8.10
CA THR A 193 4.66 -16.59 -6.79
C THR A 193 3.60 -15.59 -6.35
N MET A 194 3.15 -14.68 -7.22
CA MET A 194 2.14 -13.68 -6.85
C MET A 194 0.78 -14.31 -6.53
N ILE A 195 0.35 -15.30 -7.31
CA ILE A 195 -0.90 -16.03 -7.02
C ILE A 195 -0.77 -16.80 -5.69
N SER A 196 0.39 -17.41 -5.45
CA SER A 196 0.69 -18.13 -4.20
C SER A 196 0.72 -17.21 -2.99
N ILE A 197 1.26 -15.99 -3.12
CA ILE A 197 1.22 -14.96 -2.07
C ILE A 197 -0.21 -14.57 -1.76
N ASN A 198 -1.03 -14.30 -2.77
CA ASN A 198 -2.43 -13.91 -2.56
C ASN A 198 -3.22 -15.01 -1.84
N LYS A 199 -3.10 -16.27 -2.30
CA LYS A 199 -3.74 -17.41 -1.62
C LYS A 199 -3.21 -17.62 -0.20
N PHE A 200 -1.92 -17.38 0.03
CA PHE A 200 -1.33 -17.44 1.36
C PHE A 200 -1.87 -16.35 2.28
N ILE A 201 -2.05 -15.12 1.80
CA ILE A 201 -2.64 -14.03 2.58
C ILE A 201 -4.07 -14.42 3.03
N ASP A 202 -4.90 -14.90 2.10
CA ASP A 202 -6.27 -15.30 2.43
C ASP A 202 -6.31 -16.47 3.44
N PHE A 203 -5.46 -17.48 3.21
CA PHE A 203 -5.28 -18.60 4.13
C PHE A 203 -4.79 -18.16 5.52
N PHE A 204 -3.84 -17.22 5.57
CA PHE A 204 -3.28 -16.67 6.80
C PHE A 204 -4.34 -15.86 7.58
N ILE A 205 -5.14 -15.04 6.89
CA ILE A 205 -6.28 -14.33 7.49
C ILE A 205 -7.28 -15.33 8.07
N TYR A 206 -7.63 -16.39 7.32
CA TYR A 206 -8.50 -17.45 7.81
C TYR A 206 -7.95 -18.13 9.06
N LEU A 207 -6.67 -18.50 9.07
CA LEU A 207 -6.00 -19.09 10.24
C LEU A 207 -6.04 -18.16 11.45
N PHE A 208 -5.76 -16.87 11.26
CA PHE A 208 -5.81 -15.86 12.34
C PHE A 208 -7.21 -15.66 12.91
N ARG A 209 -8.25 -15.72 12.05
CA ARG A 209 -9.65 -15.66 12.51
C ARG A 209 -10.04 -16.92 13.29
N LYS A 210 -9.59 -18.10 12.84
CA LYS A 210 -9.90 -19.39 13.46
C LYS A 210 -9.16 -19.58 14.79
N ASN A 211 -7.91 -19.15 14.83
CA ASN A 211 -7.01 -19.24 15.98
C ASN A 211 -6.53 -17.84 16.35
N LEU A 212 -7.40 -17.06 17.00
CA LEU A 212 -7.03 -15.73 17.49
C LEU A 212 -5.79 -15.87 18.38
N PRO A 213 -4.63 -15.30 17.99
CA PRO A 213 -3.45 -15.33 18.84
C PRO A 213 -3.75 -14.56 20.13
N ASP A 214 -3.10 -14.97 21.22
CA ASP A 214 -3.14 -14.18 22.45
C ASP A 214 -2.51 -12.78 22.25
N ASP A 215 -2.82 -11.84 23.14
CA ASP A 215 -2.36 -10.44 23.03
C ASP A 215 -0.83 -10.32 22.96
N GLN A 216 -0.07 -11.25 23.56
CA GLN A 216 1.39 -11.26 23.53
C GLN A 216 1.92 -11.71 22.17
N GLN A 217 1.36 -12.78 21.60
CA GLN A 217 1.68 -13.26 20.26
C GLN A 217 1.33 -12.19 19.23
N PHE A 218 0.15 -11.57 19.32
CA PHE A 218 -0.27 -10.48 18.44
C PHE A 218 0.66 -9.25 18.56
N GLY A 219 1.06 -8.89 19.78
CA GLY A 219 2.02 -7.81 20.03
C GLY A 219 3.40 -8.08 19.43
N SER A 220 3.88 -9.33 19.49
CA SER A 220 5.17 -9.73 18.90
C SER A 220 5.15 -9.66 17.37
N LEU A 221 4.05 -10.08 16.74
CA LEU A 221 3.81 -9.99 15.29
C LEU A 221 3.76 -8.53 14.80
N GLY A 222 3.22 -7.61 15.61
CA GLY A 222 3.10 -6.19 15.27
C GLY A 222 4.35 -5.34 15.50
N SER A 223 5.42 -5.90 16.09
CA SER A 223 6.62 -5.14 16.49
C SER A 223 7.65 -4.94 15.37
N TYR A 224 7.55 -5.71 14.28
CA TYR A 224 8.39 -5.65 13.06
C TYR A 224 9.87 -5.27 13.30
N PRO A 225 10.59 -5.93 14.22
CA PRO A 225 11.86 -5.42 14.73
C PRO A 225 12.96 -5.39 13.65
N ASP A 226 13.00 -6.40 12.77
CA ASP A 226 13.95 -6.43 11.65
C ASP A 226 13.71 -5.27 10.68
N LEU A 227 12.46 -5.07 10.23
CA LEU A 227 12.11 -3.98 9.33
C LEU A 227 12.35 -2.61 9.96
N HIS A 228 11.99 -2.44 11.22
CA HIS A 228 12.24 -1.21 11.97
C HIS A 228 13.74 -0.89 12.04
N ASN A 229 14.57 -1.87 12.38
CA ASN A 229 16.02 -1.70 12.46
C ASN A 229 16.62 -1.33 11.11
N ARG A 230 16.13 -1.94 10.02
CA ARG A 230 16.56 -1.62 8.66
C ARG A 230 16.20 -0.19 8.26
N ILE A 231 14.96 0.25 8.51
CA ILE A 231 14.50 1.61 8.24
C ILE A 231 15.30 2.63 9.08
N ALA A 232 15.55 2.32 10.35
CA ALA A 232 16.36 3.17 11.23
C ALA A 232 17.82 3.28 10.74
N ALA A 233 18.42 2.17 10.31
CA ALA A 233 19.77 2.15 9.75
C ALA A 233 19.84 2.96 8.44
N LEU A 234 18.85 2.82 7.56
CA LEU A 234 18.76 3.61 6.34
C LEU A 234 18.72 5.13 6.65
N ALA A 235 17.87 5.51 7.60
CA ALA A 235 17.72 6.88 8.09
C ALA A 235 19.00 7.47 8.68
N HIS A 236 19.87 6.62 9.25
CA HIS A 236 21.16 7.01 9.80
C HIS A 236 22.25 7.12 8.74
N VAL A 237 22.30 6.16 7.81
CA VAL A 237 23.38 6.02 6.83
C VAL A 237 23.23 7.03 5.68
N ILE A 238 22.00 7.29 5.22
CA ILE A 238 21.73 8.12 4.04
C ILE A 238 21.05 9.43 4.45
N PRO A 239 21.74 10.58 4.38
CA PRO A 239 21.10 11.88 4.60
C PRO A 239 20.06 12.14 3.51
N SER A 240 18.82 12.42 3.89
CA SER A 240 17.70 12.66 2.96
C SER A 240 17.91 13.85 2.03
N ASN A 241 18.65 14.87 2.47
CA ASN A 241 19.08 16.01 1.66
C ASN A 241 20.17 15.70 0.62
N LYS A 242 20.69 14.46 0.56
CA LYS A 242 21.74 14.01 -0.36
C LYS A 242 21.30 12.96 -1.36
N ILE A 243 20.02 12.61 -1.45
CA ILE A 243 19.52 11.63 -2.45
C ILE A 243 19.80 12.11 -3.89
N VAL A 244 19.83 13.44 -4.11
CA VAL A 244 20.15 14.07 -5.41
C VAL A 244 21.67 14.15 -5.64
N ASN A 245 22.49 13.82 -4.63
CA ASN A 245 23.93 13.96 -4.70
C ASN A 245 24.57 12.65 -5.19
N THR A 246 24.81 12.56 -6.50
CA THR A 246 25.47 11.43 -7.18
C THR A 246 26.97 11.28 -6.85
N SER A 247 27.45 11.91 -5.79
CA SER A 247 28.86 11.81 -5.38
C SER A 247 29.21 10.40 -4.88
N ALA A 248 30.49 10.04 -4.99
CA ALA A 248 31.03 8.76 -4.50
C ALA A 248 30.69 8.49 -3.02
N SER A 249 30.54 9.55 -2.21
CA SER A 249 30.15 9.44 -0.80
C SER A 249 28.76 8.81 -0.59
N PHE A 250 27.82 9.06 -1.51
CA PHE A 250 26.49 8.46 -1.48
C PHE A 250 26.56 6.96 -1.82
N PHE A 251 27.30 6.60 -2.88
CA PHE A 251 27.48 5.19 -3.26
C PHE A 251 28.18 4.36 -2.19
N ASN A 252 29.17 4.93 -1.49
CA ASN A 252 29.85 4.25 -0.38
C ASN A 252 28.89 3.97 0.78
N LYS A 253 28.04 4.95 1.15
CA LYS A 253 27.00 4.78 2.18
C LYS A 253 25.92 3.77 1.77
N MET A 254 25.49 3.79 0.50
CA MET A 254 24.58 2.77 -0.03
C MET A 254 25.21 1.37 0.05
N SER A 255 26.49 1.24 -0.29
CA SER A 255 27.23 -0.02 -0.21
C SER A 255 27.34 -0.52 1.24
N GLU A 256 27.62 0.37 2.19
CA GLU A 256 27.64 0.06 3.63
C GLU A 256 26.27 -0.40 4.13
N TYR A 257 25.19 0.22 3.65
CA TYR A 257 23.84 -0.23 3.99
C TYR A 257 23.54 -1.61 3.41
N TYR A 258 23.83 -1.83 2.12
CA TYR A 258 23.57 -3.13 1.47
C TYR A 258 24.48 -4.25 1.96
N SER A 259 25.65 -3.96 2.53
CA SER A 259 26.49 -4.98 3.16
C SER A 259 25.87 -5.50 4.47
N GLN A 260 25.09 -4.66 5.16
CA GLN A 260 24.36 -5.03 6.39
C GLN A 260 22.98 -5.61 6.05
N PHE A 261 22.33 -5.10 5.00
CA PHE A 261 20.97 -5.46 4.58
C PHE A 261 20.91 -5.71 3.07
N PRO A 262 21.40 -6.87 2.59
CA PRO A 262 21.56 -7.14 1.15
C PRO A 262 20.25 -7.21 0.36
N GLU A 263 19.10 -7.32 1.03
CA GLU A 263 17.80 -7.55 0.41
C GLU A 263 16.85 -6.36 0.48
N LEU A 264 17.05 -5.43 1.44
CA LEU A 264 16.15 -4.29 1.59
C LEU A 264 16.66 -3.15 0.71
N THR A 265 15.83 -2.69 -0.20
CA THR A 265 16.14 -1.52 -1.02
C THR A 265 15.33 -0.33 -0.50
N PRO A 266 15.69 0.94 -0.78
CA PRO A 266 14.89 2.15 -0.46
C PRO A 266 13.50 2.22 -1.13
N ARG A 267 12.89 1.06 -1.42
CA ARG A 267 11.86 0.80 -2.43
C ARG A 267 10.51 0.37 -1.83
N GLU A 268 10.29 0.70 -0.56
CA GLU A 268 9.09 0.27 0.19
C GLU A 268 8.17 1.43 0.58
N VAL A 269 8.53 2.68 0.26
CA VAL A 269 7.75 3.87 0.65
C VAL A 269 6.32 3.80 0.09
N GLU A 270 6.13 3.25 -1.11
CA GLU A 270 4.82 3.13 -1.73
C GLU A 270 3.95 2.08 -1.03
N ALA A 271 4.58 0.99 -0.57
CA ALA A 271 3.91 -0.02 0.25
C ALA A 271 3.54 0.54 1.62
N VAL A 272 4.42 1.35 2.23
CA VAL A 272 4.15 2.08 3.47
C VAL A 272 2.95 3.02 3.31
N ASP A 273 2.89 3.79 2.22
CA ASP A 273 1.74 4.65 1.91
C ASP A 273 0.44 3.83 1.86
N ILE A 274 0.46 2.69 1.17
CA ILE A 274 -0.71 1.79 1.08
C ILE A 274 -1.11 1.28 2.48
N ILE A 275 -0.15 0.78 3.27
CA ILE A 275 -0.38 0.27 4.63
C ILE A 275 -1.01 1.34 5.51
N LEU A 276 -0.44 2.55 5.54
CA LEU A 276 -0.95 3.63 6.37
C LEU A 276 -2.32 4.12 5.91
N ILE A 277 -2.57 4.19 4.61
CA ILE A 277 -3.92 4.49 4.09
C ILE A 277 -4.90 3.41 4.54
N ARG A 278 -4.56 2.12 4.40
CA ARG A 278 -5.44 1.02 4.83
C ARG A 278 -5.72 1.10 6.32
N ALA A 279 -4.72 1.35 7.15
CA ALA A 279 -4.88 1.47 8.60
C ALA A 279 -5.78 2.64 9.02
N MET A 280 -5.75 3.75 8.26
CA MET A 280 -6.64 4.88 8.42
C MET A 280 -8.07 4.56 7.97
N GLU A 281 -8.23 3.89 6.83
CA GLU A 281 -9.54 3.52 6.26
C GLU A 281 -10.29 2.47 7.08
N THR A 282 -9.58 1.46 7.58
CA THR A 282 -10.18 0.37 8.36
C THR A 282 -10.36 0.69 9.83
N LEU A 283 -9.85 1.85 10.28
CA LEU A 283 -9.86 2.26 11.67
C LEU A 283 -9.29 1.20 12.62
N VAL A 284 -8.09 0.67 12.32
CA VAL A 284 -7.39 -0.27 13.22
C VAL A 284 -7.22 0.30 14.63
N ALA A 285 -6.98 -0.52 15.65
CA ALA A 285 -6.76 -0.03 17.02
C ALA A 285 -5.68 1.07 17.09
N ASP A 286 -5.90 2.13 17.88
CA ASP A 286 -4.98 3.29 17.96
C ASP A 286 -3.56 2.89 18.38
N GLN A 287 -3.43 1.87 19.22
CA GLN A 287 -2.13 1.32 19.62
C GLN A 287 -1.39 0.72 18.41
N LEU A 288 -2.07 -0.06 17.57
CA LEU A 288 -1.48 -0.63 16.36
C LEU A 288 -1.13 0.47 15.36
N PHE A 289 -2.01 1.45 15.17
CA PHE A 289 -1.72 2.60 14.31
C PHE A 289 -0.48 3.37 14.78
N SER A 290 -0.35 3.58 16.10
CA SER A 290 0.82 4.23 16.69
C SER A 290 2.10 3.44 16.45
N THR A 291 2.06 2.11 16.61
CA THR A 291 3.20 1.23 16.31
C THR A 291 3.60 1.33 14.83
N LEU A 292 2.64 1.29 13.90
CA LEU A 292 2.90 1.46 12.47
C LEU A 292 3.53 2.82 12.18
N MET A 293 3.01 3.91 12.75
CA MET A 293 3.58 5.25 12.58
C MET A 293 5.01 5.32 13.10
N MET A 294 5.30 4.78 14.28
CA MET A 294 6.64 4.78 14.85
C MET A 294 7.62 3.95 14.03
N CYS A 295 7.16 2.84 13.45
CA CYS A 295 7.97 1.99 12.58
C CYS A 295 8.32 2.70 11.26
N PHE A 296 7.30 3.27 10.61
CA PHE A 296 7.40 3.69 9.21
C PHE A 296 7.62 5.19 9.00
N LYS A 297 7.44 6.04 10.01
CA LYS A 297 7.66 7.49 9.85
C LYS A 297 9.01 7.83 9.22
N PRO A 298 10.16 7.19 9.54
CA PRO A 298 11.44 7.60 8.97
C PRO A 298 11.49 7.51 7.43
N CYS A 299 10.67 6.65 6.82
CA CYS A 299 10.53 6.55 5.37
C CYS A 299 10.10 7.87 4.72
N TYR A 300 9.33 8.71 5.42
CA TYR A 300 8.83 9.97 4.87
C TYR A 300 9.91 11.05 4.67
N ARG A 301 11.11 10.85 5.23
CA ARG A 301 12.28 11.66 4.87
C ARG A 301 12.65 11.50 3.39
N TYR A 302 12.39 10.33 2.81
CA TYR A 302 12.74 9.97 1.43
C TYR A 302 11.56 10.09 0.47
N HIS A 303 10.34 10.29 1.00
CA HIS A 303 9.14 10.42 0.18
C HIS A 303 9.22 11.70 -0.68
N PRO A 304 8.92 11.63 -2.00
CA PRO A 304 9.06 12.76 -2.91
C PRO A 304 7.95 13.80 -2.75
N GLN A 305 6.72 13.39 -2.41
CA GLN A 305 5.56 14.29 -2.25
C GLN A 305 4.75 14.04 -0.96
N PRO A 306 5.37 14.09 0.24
CA PRO A 306 4.75 13.64 1.49
C PRO A 306 3.55 14.50 1.90
N ALA A 307 3.58 15.80 1.59
CA ALA A 307 2.47 16.70 1.86
C ALA A 307 1.27 16.46 0.94
N ALA A 308 1.50 16.13 -0.34
CA ALA A 308 0.43 15.75 -1.26
C ALA A 308 -0.21 14.41 -0.85
N PHE A 309 0.62 13.45 -0.43
CA PHE A 309 0.16 12.19 0.15
C PHE A 309 -0.75 12.46 1.36
N MET A 310 -0.25 13.15 2.40
CA MET A 310 -1.05 13.43 3.59
C MET A 310 -2.38 14.13 3.26
N TYR A 311 -2.34 15.13 2.38
CA TYR A 311 -3.54 15.81 1.91
C TYR A 311 -4.55 14.84 1.27
N SER A 312 -4.09 14.01 0.33
CA SER A 312 -4.97 13.07 -0.37
C SER A 312 -5.68 12.12 0.59
N VAL A 313 -4.99 11.64 1.63
CA VAL A 313 -5.55 10.74 2.66
C VAL A 313 -6.59 11.48 3.48
N LEU A 314 -6.26 12.65 4.03
CA LEU A 314 -7.17 13.42 4.87
C LEU A 314 -8.42 13.85 4.09
N TYR A 315 -8.24 14.33 2.86
CA TYR A 315 -9.36 14.74 2.00
C TYR A 315 -10.28 13.57 1.67
N CYS A 316 -9.71 12.41 1.29
CA CYS A 316 -10.52 11.26 0.92
C CYS A 316 -11.23 10.63 2.14
N LEU A 317 -10.71 10.81 3.35
CA LEU A 317 -11.26 10.21 4.56
C LEU A 317 -11.90 11.24 5.50
N ASP A 318 -12.16 12.45 5.02
CA ASP A 318 -12.72 13.57 5.77
C ASP A 318 -13.91 13.14 6.65
N LYS A 319 -14.88 12.41 6.10
CA LYS A 319 -16.06 11.96 6.85
C LYS A 319 -15.77 10.90 7.94
N THR A 320 -14.61 10.26 7.89
CA THR A 320 -14.26 9.12 8.75
C THR A 320 -13.25 9.52 9.85
N ILE A 321 -12.26 10.34 9.52
CA ILE A 321 -11.11 10.63 10.40
C ILE A 321 -10.97 12.09 10.81
N SER A 322 -11.82 13.00 10.29
CA SER A 322 -11.73 14.43 10.68
C SER A 322 -11.87 14.59 12.18
N HIS A 323 -11.11 15.54 12.74
CA HIS A 323 -11.10 15.85 14.18
C HIS A 323 -10.66 14.71 15.12
N THR A 324 -10.06 13.63 14.61
CA THR A 324 -9.57 12.53 15.45
C THR A 324 -8.14 12.76 15.95
N ALA A 325 -7.78 12.20 17.11
CA ALA A 325 -6.39 12.20 17.58
C ALA A 325 -5.45 11.48 16.59
N ARG A 326 -5.97 10.48 15.89
CA ARG A 326 -5.28 9.70 14.87
C ARG A 326 -4.86 10.53 13.67
N ALA A 327 -5.77 11.32 13.09
CA ALA A 327 -5.43 12.19 11.97
C ALA A 327 -4.38 13.24 12.37
N ARG A 328 -4.41 13.73 13.62
CA ARG A 328 -3.36 14.60 14.15
C ARG A 328 -2.02 13.88 14.27
N GLN A 329 -1.99 12.67 14.84
CA GLN A 329 -0.78 11.86 14.94
C GLN A 329 -0.18 11.60 13.56
N PHE A 330 -1.00 11.20 12.59
CA PHE A 330 -0.57 10.97 11.20
C PHE A 330 0.16 12.19 10.61
N VAL A 331 -0.42 13.38 10.76
CA VAL A 331 0.18 14.63 10.26
C VAL A 331 1.46 14.98 11.02
N LEU A 332 1.43 14.97 12.36
CA LEU A 332 2.58 15.37 13.17
C LEU A 332 3.78 14.46 12.97
N GLU A 333 3.58 13.14 12.92
CA GLU A 333 4.67 12.19 12.77
C GLU A 333 5.33 12.29 11.39
N ILE A 334 4.57 12.47 10.32
CA ILE A 334 5.13 12.68 8.97
C ILE A 334 5.81 14.04 8.91
N CYS A 335 5.16 15.12 9.35
CA CYS A 335 5.75 16.45 9.32
C CYS A 335 7.03 16.55 10.16
N GLY A 336 7.13 15.88 11.31
CA GLY A 336 8.36 15.86 12.10
C GLY A 336 9.57 15.33 11.31
N GLN A 337 9.35 14.35 10.44
CA GLN A 337 10.40 13.82 9.56
C GLN A 337 10.82 14.81 8.47
N LEU A 338 9.89 15.67 8.05
CA LEU A 338 10.14 16.73 7.09
C LEU A 338 10.84 17.92 7.75
N GLU A 339 10.57 18.21 9.02
CA GLU A 339 11.32 19.22 9.77
C GLU A 339 12.80 18.85 9.93
N ASP A 340 13.09 17.57 10.17
CA ASP A 340 14.46 17.06 10.20
C ASP A 340 15.19 17.21 8.85
N ARG A 341 14.46 17.08 7.73
CA ARG A 341 15.01 17.16 6.37
C ARG A 341 15.12 18.59 5.85
N ASP A 342 14.04 19.35 6.00
CA ASP A 342 13.78 20.62 5.32
C ASP A 342 13.88 21.84 6.25
N GLY A 343 14.02 21.61 7.56
CA GLY A 343 14.05 22.65 8.59
C GLY A 343 12.67 22.88 9.24
N LYS A 344 12.69 23.48 10.44
CA LYS A 344 11.47 23.74 11.24
C LYS A 344 10.45 24.56 10.48
N TYR A 345 9.16 24.26 10.69
CA TYR A 345 8.03 25.00 10.13
C TYR A 345 7.94 25.01 8.59
N ALA A 346 8.59 24.04 7.93
CA ALA A 346 8.55 23.89 6.48
C ALA A 346 7.12 23.69 5.97
N LEU A 347 6.26 23.01 6.74
CA LEU A 347 4.87 22.69 6.37
C LEU A 347 3.87 23.17 7.42
N LEU A 348 4.11 22.91 8.70
CA LEU A 348 3.20 23.26 9.79
C LEU A 348 3.54 24.63 10.36
N THR A 349 2.52 25.33 10.86
CA THR A 349 2.71 26.56 11.64
C THR A 349 3.15 26.21 13.06
N PRO A 350 3.87 27.11 13.76
CA PRO A 350 4.21 26.90 15.16
C PRO A 350 2.99 26.63 16.04
N SER A 351 1.89 27.34 15.81
CA SER A 351 0.63 27.19 16.56
C SER A 351 -0.11 25.88 16.29
N PHE A 352 0.08 25.24 15.13
CA PHE A 352 -0.43 23.89 14.92
C PHE A 352 0.32 22.88 15.80
N ILE A 353 1.65 23.02 15.86
CA ILE A 353 2.54 22.11 16.57
C ILE A 353 2.31 22.22 18.08
N SER A 354 2.25 23.44 18.63
CA SER A 354 2.14 23.67 20.07
C SER A 354 0.80 23.26 20.66
N ASP A 355 -0.30 23.68 20.05
CA ASP A 355 -1.63 23.62 20.66
C ASP A 355 -2.73 23.31 19.65
N ASN A 356 -2.38 22.88 18.43
CA ASN A 356 -3.35 22.60 17.37
C ASN A 356 -4.31 23.78 17.11
N HIS A 357 -3.79 25.01 17.20
CA HIS A 357 -4.57 26.25 17.09
C HIS A 357 -5.70 26.42 18.12
N GLN A 358 -5.74 25.63 19.20
CA GLN A 358 -6.78 25.73 20.22
C GLN A 358 -6.78 27.07 20.95
N LEU A 359 -5.64 27.76 20.98
CA LEU A 359 -5.49 29.07 21.65
C LEU A 359 -5.75 30.27 20.72
N SER A 360 -5.99 30.03 19.42
CA SER A 360 -6.24 31.08 18.43
C SER A 360 -7.73 31.17 18.10
N LEU A 361 -8.28 32.38 17.94
CA LEU A 361 -9.61 32.53 17.36
C LEU A 361 -9.59 31.99 15.91
N PRO A 362 -10.63 31.28 15.44
CA PRO A 362 -10.67 30.72 14.08
C PRO A 362 -10.40 31.78 12.99
N SER A 363 -10.90 33.00 13.18
CA SER A 363 -10.67 34.12 12.25
C SER A 363 -9.20 34.55 12.18
N GLN A 364 -8.51 34.60 13.32
CA GLN A 364 -7.08 34.93 13.38
C GLN A 364 -6.23 33.84 12.75
N PHE A 365 -6.63 32.57 12.94
CA PHE A 365 -5.98 31.45 12.29
C PHE A 365 -6.14 31.50 10.77
N CYS A 366 -7.38 31.66 10.28
CA CYS A 366 -7.66 31.80 8.85
C CYS A 366 -6.90 32.98 8.23
N GLN A 367 -6.85 34.13 8.92
CA GLN A 367 -6.08 35.29 8.47
C GLN A 367 -4.60 34.96 8.31
N ALA A 368 -3.98 34.34 9.32
CA ALA A 368 -2.57 33.96 9.27
C ALA A 368 -2.27 32.98 8.13
N LEU A 369 -3.19 32.07 7.80
CA LEU A 369 -3.06 31.17 6.67
C LEU A 369 -3.16 31.90 5.34
N VAL A 370 -4.20 32.72 5.16
CA VAL A 370 -4.41 33.51 3.94
C VAL A 370 -3.21 34.43 3.69
N ASP A 371 -2.68 35.06 4.73
CA ASP A 371 -1.49 35.90 4.64
C ASP A 371 -0.27 35.12 4.15
N ARG A 372 -0.08 33.85 4.58
CA ARG A 372 1.00 33.01 4.04
C ARG A 372 0.82 32.71 2.55
N ILE A 373 -0.42 32.47 2.09
CA ILE A 373 -0.71 32.26 0.66
C ILE A 373 -0.36 33.52 -0.13
N LEU A 374 -0.84 34.67 0.34
CA LEU A 374 -0.61 35.96 -0.32
C LEU A 374 0.88 36.30 -0.36
N GLN A 375 1.62 36.07 0.74
CA GLN A 375 3.06 36.25 0.80
C GLN A 375 3.81 35.31 -0.15
N ALA A 376 3.36 34.06 -0.31
CA ALA A 376 3.95 33.10 -1.24
C ALA A 376 3.58 33.38 -2.71
N SER A 377 2.42 33.98 -2.95
CA SER A 377 1.93 34.33 -4.30
C SER A 377 2.50 35.66 -4.79
N ASN A 378 2.87 36.56 -3.88
CA ASN A 378 3.67 37.73 -4.20
C ASN A 378 5.09 37.28 -4.53
N TYR A 379 5.69 37.88 -5.56
CA TYR A 379 7.02 37.56 -6.06
C TYR A 379 8.05 38.62 -5.60
N PRO A 380 8.41 38.70 -4.30
CA PRO A 380 9.50 39.55 -3.87
C PRO A 380 10.84 39.01 -4.40
N HIS A 381 11.84 39.89 -4.53
CA HIS A 381 13.21 39.50 -4.90
C HIS A 381 13.83 38.42 -3.97
N GLN A 382 13.30 38.28 -2.74
CA GLN A 382 13.62 37.19 -1.82
C GLN A 382 12.32 36.52 -1.34
N PRO A 383 12.03 35.27 -1.77
CA PRO A 383 10.81 34.58 -1.35
C PRO A 383 10.83 34.35 0.17
N PRO A 384 9.65 34.30 0.83
CA PRO A 384 9.57 33.91 2.23
C PRO A 384 10.25 32.55 2.47
N ALA A 385 10.84 32.35 3.65
CA ALA A 385 11.58 31.12 3.98
C ALA A 385 10.73 29.84 3.83
N PHE A 386 9.40 29.96 3.88
CA PHE A 386 8.47 28.87 3.62
C PHE A 386 8.12 28.70 2.13
N ALA A 387 8.17 29.74 1.30
CA ALA A 387 7.68 29.70 -0.09
C ALA A 387 8.54 28.85 -1.04
N TYR A 388 9.84 28.67 -0.76
CA TYR A 388 10.73 27.82 -1.59
C TYR A 388 10.40 26.32 -1.50
N LYS A 389 9.47 25.92 -0.61
CA LYS A 389 9.18 24.52 -0.27
C LYS A 389 7.68 24.21 -0.14
N VAL A 390 6.82 25.19 -0.41
CA VAL A 390 5.39 25.14 -0.13
C VAL A 390 4.60 25.20 -1.42
N THR A 391 4.33 24.02 -1.99
CA THR A 391 3.21 23.84 -2.94
C THR A 391 2.07 23.04 -2.31
N ALA A 392 2.14 22.69 -1.02
CA ALA A 392 1.24 21.70 -0.41
C ALA A 392 0.62 22.08 0.96
N VAL A 393 0.74 23.33 1.41
CA VAL A 393 0.30 23.74 2.77
C VAL A 393 -1.20 24.04 2.87
N LEU A 394 -1.90 24.26 1.75
CA LEU A 394 -3.27 24.79 1.82
C LEU A 394 -4.34 23.78 2.21
N SER A 395 -4.05 22.49 2.17
CA SER A 395 -5.12 21.52 2.04
C SER A 395 -5.17 20.49 3.19
N LEU A 396 -4.14 20.46 4.04
CA LEU A 396 -4.09 19.68 5.28
C LEU A 396 -4.98 20.22 6.42
N ILE A 397 -5.46 21.47 6.29
CA ILE A 397 -6.14 22.19 7.36
C ILE A 397 -7.68 22.14 7.22
N TYR A 398 -8.20 21.82 6.03
CA TYR A 398 -9.65 21.77 5.79
C TYR A 398 -10.36 20.67 6.61
N CYS A 399 -9.63 19.62 7.04
CA CYS A 399 -10.19 18.56 7.89
C CYS A 399 -10.31 18.91 9.39
N TYR A 400 -9.97 20.14 9.80
CA TYR A 400 -10.01 20.55 11.21
C TYR A 400 -10.71 21.88 11.48
N ILE A 401 -11.12 22.63 10.46
CA ILE A 401 -11.94 23.85 10.62
C ILE A 401 -13.37 23.55 10.16
N GLN A 402 -14.15 22.93 11.03
CA GLN A 402 -15.59 23.19 11.15
C GLN A 402 -16.00 23.05 12.62
#